data_AF-A0A9D1ZAZ2-F1
#
_entry.id   AF-A0A9D1ZAZ2-F1
#
_cell.length_a   1.000
_cell.length_b   1.000
_cell.length_c   1.000
_cell.angle_alpha   90.00
_cell.angle_beta   90.00
_cell.angle_gamma   90.00
#
_symmetry.space_group_name_H-M   'P 1'
#
loop_
_entity.id
_entity.type
_entity.pdbx_description
1 polymer ?
#
loop_
_entity_poly.entity_id
_entity_poly.type
_entity_poly.pdbx_seq_one_letter_code
_entity_poly.pdbx_strand_id
1 'polypeptide(L)' 'TGYDVAGLERQIAAGVDYETFFSEAPALNPNRALITGKVCGVDVAAIADPVEQNARYLDKLVDELARGRSMEKILRS' A
#
# COMPACT_ATOMS: atom_id res chain seq x y z
N THR A 1 0.34 -3.37 5.46
CA THR A 1 -0.85 -3.13 6.29
C THR A 1 -0.79 -3.91 7.60
N GLY A 2 -0.10 -5.05 7.65
CA GLY A 2 0.05 -5.82 8.88
C GLY A 2 -1.12 -6.77 9.14
N TYR A 3 -2.11 -6.79 8.24
CA TYR A 3 -3.10 -7.86 8.22
C TYR A 3 -2.45 -9.19 7.85
N ASP A 4 -2.91 -10.24 8.52
CA ASP A 4 -2.78 -11.61 8.05
C ASP A 4 -3.85 -11.92 6.99
N VAL A 5 -3.81 -13.14 6.43
CA VAL A 5 -4.76 -13.57 5.39
C VAL A 5 -6.21 -13.46 5.89
N ALA A 6 -6.49 -13.97 7.09
CA ALA A 6 -7.83 -13.93 7.66
C ALA A 6 -8.31 -12.49 7.92
N GLY A 7 -7.41 -11.58 8.31
CA GLY A 7 -7.68 -10.15 8.46
C GLY A 7 -8.07 -9.50 7.15
N LEU A 8 -7.34 -9.78 6.07
CA LEU A 8 -7.67 -9.27 4.73
C LEU A 8 -9.04 -9.81 4.25
N GLU A 9 -9.30 -11.10 4.43
CA GLU A 9 -10.58 -11.70 4.06
C GLU A 9 -11.77 -11.05 4.78
N ARG A 10 -11.62 -10.74 6.07
CA ARG A 10 -12.65 -10.02 6.84
C ARG A 10 -12.92 -8.63 6.28
N GLN A 11 -11.88 -7.86 5.96
CA GLN A 11 -12.03 -6.51 5.40
C GLN A 11 -12.69 -6.55 4.01
N ILE A 12 -12.32 -7.54 3.18
CA ILE A 12 -12.95 -7.76 1.86
C ILE A 12 -14.43 -8.13 2.01
N ALA A 13 -14.75 -9.07 2.89
CA ALA A 13 -16.13 -9.51 3.12
C ALA A 13 -17.02 -8.39 3.69
N ALA A 14 -16.44 -7.52 4.52
CA ALA A 14 -17.12 -6.34 5.04
C ALA A 14 -17.28 -5.22 3.99
N GLY A 15 -16.50 -5.23 2.91
CA GLY A 15 -16.58 -4.23 1.83
C GLY A 15 -16.23 -2.82 2.32
N VAL A 16 -15.30 -2.70 3.26
CA VAL A 16 -14.92 -1.41 3.84
C VAL A 16 -14.25 -0.49 2.81
N ASP A 17 -14.32 0.80 3.06
CA ASP A 17 -13.57 1.80 2.30
C ASP A 17 -12.08 1.85 2.70
N TYR A 18 -11.30 2.61 1.92
CA TYR A 18 -9.86 2.74 2.14
C TYR A 18 -9.50 3.45 3.45
N GLU A 19 -10.32 4.42 3.89
CA GLU A 19 -10.09 5.13 5.14
C GLU A 19 -10.20 4.16 6.34
N THR A 20 -11.27 3.38 6.38
CA THR A 20 -11.49 2.33 7.37
C THR A 20 -10.41 1.25 7.28
N PHE A 21 -10.11 0.75 6.08
CA PHE A 21 -9.08 -0.28 5.88
C PHE A 21 -7.70 0.11 6.40
N PHE A 22 -7.26 1.37 6.18
CA PHE A 22 -5.96 1.82 6.67
C PHE A 22 -5.96 2.25 8.13
N SER A 23 -7.07 2.77 8.65
CA SER A 23 -7.20 3.11 10.08
C SER A 23 -7.25 1.87 10.98
N GLU A 24 -7.87 0.79 10.52
CA GLU A 24 -7.92 -0.49 11.23
C GLU A 24 -6.71 -1.40 10.96
N ALA A 25 -5.76 -0.96 10.13
CA ALA A 25 -4.59 -1.75 9.78
C ALA A 25 -3.73 -2.04 11.02
N PRO A 26 -3.42 -3.31 11.36
CA PRO A 26 -2.73 -3.64 12.61
C PRO A 26 -1.36 -2.99 12.75
N ALA A 27 -0.62 -2.92 11.65
CA ALA A 27 0.70 -2.30 11.60
C ALA A 27 1.08 -1.94 10.17
N LEU A 28 1.05 -0.66 9.84
CA LEU A 28 1.63 -0.18 8.58
C LEU A 28 3.16 -0.36 8.62
N ASN A 29 3.72 -0.91 7.55
CA ASN A 29 5.16 -1.14 7.45
C ASN A 29 5.89 0.23 7.46
N PRO A 30 6.92 0.45 8.29
CA PRO A 30 7.67 1.71 8.33
C PRO A 30 8.39 2.00 7.00
N ASN A 31 8.86 0.97 6.29
CA ASN A 31 9.54 1.11 5.00
C ASN A 31 8.62 1.60 3.88
N ARG A 32 7.29 1.69 4.10
CA ARG A 32 6.38 2.27 3.11
C ARG A 32 6.74 3.72 2.77
N ALA A 33 7.34 4.46 3.71
CA ALA A 33 7.81 5.82 3.47
C ALA A 33 8.98 5.89 2.47
N LEU A 34 9.63 4.76 2.18
CA LEU A 34 10.67 4.64 1.15
C LEU A 34 10.08 4.40 -0.25
N ILE A 35 8.77 4.25 -0.38
CA ILE A 35 8.11 4.12 -1.68
C ILE A 35 8.05 5.51 -2.32
N THR A 36 8.83 5.70 -3.38
CA THR A 36 8.96 6.97 -4.08
C THR A 36 8.71 6.82 -5.59
N GLY A 37 8.64 7.95 -6.27
CA GLY A 37 8.47 8.03 -7.72
C GLY A 37 7.00 8.07 -8.13
N LYS A 38 6.76 7.86 -9.44
CA LYS A 38 5.43 8.02 -10.02
C LYS A 38 4.67 6.71 -10.13
N VAL A 39 3.35 6.79 -9.91
CA VAL A 39 2.35 5.75 -10.20
C VAL A 39 1.06 6.45 -10.62
N CYS A 40 0.31 5.87 -11.57
CA CYS A 40 -0.95 6.47 -12.06
C CYS A 40 -0.83 7.95 -12.48
N GLY A 41 0.36 8.40 -12.92
CA GLY A 41 0.61 9.79 -13.34
C GLY A 41 0.96 10.77 -12.21
N VAL A 42 0.86 10.37 -10.94
CA VAL A 42 1.15 11.22 -9.78
C VAL A 42 2.46 10.83 -9.10
N ASP A 43 3.16 11.80 -8.51
CA ASP A 43 4.30 11.53 -7.62
C ASP A 43 3.78 11.20 -6.22
N VAL A 44 4.03 9.99 -5.75
CA VAL A 44 3.45 9.49 -4.50
C VAL A 44 3.92 10.31 -3.29
N ALA A 45 5.15 10.82 -3.33
CA ALA A 45 5.70 11.64 -2.24
C ALA A 45 5.04 13.02 -2.12
N ALA A 46 4.35 13.49 -3.18
CA ALA A 46 3.67 14.79 -3.20
C ALA A 46 2.20 14.72 -2.74
N ILE A 47 1.67 13.51 -2.48
CA ILE A 47 0.28 13.32 -2.05
C ILE A 47 0.16 13.73 -0.58
N ALA A 48 -0.69 14.73 -0.31
CA ALA A 48 -0.89 15.27 1.03
C ALA A 48 -1.83 14.42 1.89
N ASP A 49 -2.85 13.82 1.28
CA ASP A 49 -3.80 12.97 1.99
C ASP A 49 -3.17 11.61 2.34
N PRO A 50 -3.09 11.24 3.63
CA PRO A 50 -2.43 9.99 4.02
C PRO A 50 -3.14 8.73 3.52
N VAL A 51 -4.46 8.74 3.37
CA VAL A 51 -5.24 7.59 2.90
C VAL A 51 -4.97 7.38 1.42
N GLU A 52 -5.05 8.44 0.61
CA GLU A 52 -4.70 8.44 -0.81
C GLU A 52 -3.24 8.04 -1.02
N GLN A 53 -2.32 8.58 -0.22
CA GLN A 53 -0.91 8.24 -0.32
C GLN A 53 -0.67 6.75 -0.05
N ASN A 54 -1.30 6.18 0.98
CA ASN A 54 -1.21 4.75 1.27
C ASN A 54 -1.86 3.90 0.17
N ALA A 55 -2.95 4.35 -0.45
CA ALA A 55 -3.55 3.68 -1.61
C ALA A 55 -2.58 3.68 -2.80
N ARG A 56 -1.90 4.80 -3.08
CA ARG A 56 -0.89 4.87 -4.15
C ARG A 56 0.39 4.11 -3.85
N TYR A 57 0.76 3.95 -2.58
CA TYR A 57 1.80 3.00 -2.19
C TYR A 57 1.42 1.57 -2.59
N LEU A 58 0.19 1.14 -2.32
CA LEU A 58 -0.29 -0.18 -2.72
C LEU A 58 -0.26 -0.36 -4.24
N ASP A 59 -0.78 0.61 -5.00
CA ASP A 59 -0.71 0.60 -6.47
C ASP A 59 0.73 0.44 -6.95
N LYS A 60 1.67 1.16 -6.34
CA LYS A 60 3.09 1.11 -6.73
C LYS A 60 3.71 -0.26 -6.49
N LEU A 61 3.38 -0.92 -5.38
CA LEU A 61 3.89 -2.26 -5.08
C LEU A 61 3.37 -3.28 -6.11
N VAL A 62 2.09 -3.20 -6.48
CA VAL A 62 1.48 -4.06 -7.51
C VAL A 62 2.07 -3.77 -8.90
N ASP A 63 2.27 -2.50 -9.23
CA ASP A 63 2.89 -2.01 -10.47
C ASP A 63 4.33 -2.53 -10.65
N GLU A 64 5.12 -2.54 -9.58
CA GLU A 64 6.48 -3.09 -9.55
C GLU A 64 6.48 -4.62 -9.66
N LEU A 65 5.56 -5.30 -8.98
CA LEU A 65 5.41 -6.76 -9.07
C LEU A 65 5.03 -7.18 -10.49
N ALA A 66 4.06 -6.50 -11.12
CA ALA A 66 3.64 -6.76 -12.50
C ALA A 66 4.77 -6.53 -13.52
N ARG A 67 5.71 -5.63 -13.22
CA ARG A 67 6.93 -5.41 -14.04
C ARG A 67 8.06 -6.41 -13.77
N GLY A 68 7.83 -7.42 -12.92
CA GLY A 68 8.82 -8.46 -12.63
C GLY A 68 9.97 -7.97 -11.74
N ARG A 69 9.78 -6.92 -10.95
CA ARG A 69 10.79 -6.47 -9.97
C ARG A 69 10.93 -7.54 -8.88
N SER A 70 12.15 -7.76 -8.38
CA SER A 70 12.40 -8.74 -7.31
C SER A 70 11.73 -8.34 -6.00
N MET A 71 11.32 -9.33 -5.19
CA MET A 71 10.70 -9.08 -3.89
C MET A 71 11.60 -8.27 -2.95
N GLU A 72 12.91 -8.52 -2.91
CA GLU A 72 13.88 -7.72 -2.15
C GLU A 72 13.77 -6.22 -2.47
N LYS A 73 13.74 -5.88 -3.77
CA LYS A 73 13.58 -4.50 -4.23
C LYS A 73 12.19 -3.93 -3.91
N ILE A 74 11.13 -4.75 -3.99
CA ILE A 74 9.75 -4.34 -3.67
C ILE A 74 9.57 -4.13 -2.15
N LEU A 75 10.22 -4.94 -1.32
CA LEU A 75 10.15 -4.81 0.13
C LEU A 75 11.03 -3.68 0.67
N ARG A 76 11.97 -3.19 -0.16
CA ARG A 76 12.98 -2.20 0.21
C ARG A 76 13.77 -2.68 1.44
N SER A 77 14.24 -3.91 1.37
CA SER A 77 14.96 -4.65 2.43
C SER A 77 16.17 -5.35 1.86
#